data_AF-A0A932LY49-F1
#
_entry.id   AF-A0A932LY49-F1
#
_cell.length_a   1.000
_cell.length_b   1.000
_cell.length_c   1.000
_cell.angle_alpha   90.00
_cell.angle_beta   90.00
_cell.angle_gamma   90.00
#
_symmetry.space_group_name_H-M   'P 1'
#
loop_
_entity.id
_entity.type
_entity.pdbx_description
1 polymer ?
#
loop_
_entity_poly.entity_id
_entity_poly.type
_entity_poly.pdbx_seq_one_letter_code
_entity_poly.pdbx_strand_id
1 'polypeptide(L)'
;MMLVKILGFGSNWWARFGRDPLDRYRFTRHAAYFNSAGVRCGSKIRRHWMVPGLIRFNGAGDFNPQFPNRALGKTFECADLIFALGGSRILFRKKVAQSGPDYYLLVVSNDRFGGFDFEDTGWRSQSVRPIAVSHLRDKQEALLLMKPLDWVRTTLGFWQLRVSSNLPYGASLELLEDAALY
;
A
#
# COMPACT_ATOMS: atom_id res chain seq x y z
N MET A 1 6.03 -0.24 17.13
CA MET A 1 5.18 0.92 16.75
C MET A 1 5.88 1.64 15.60
N MET A 2 5.11 2.03 14.57
CA MET A 2 5.66 2.52 13.30
C MET A 2 4.87 3.72 12.79
N LEU A 3 5.54 4.75 12.28
CA LEU A 3 4.94 5.89 11.60
C LEU A 3 4.97 5.68 10.09
N VAL A 4 3.80 5.66 9.47
CA VAL A 4 3.66 5.40 8.03
C VAL A 4 3.04 6.59 7.33
N LYS A 5 3.73 7.16 6.34
CA LYS A 5 3.16 8.16 5.45
C LYS A 5 2.51 7.47 4.25
N ILE A 6 1.28 7.85 3.94
CA ILE A 6 0.54 7.22 2.84
C ILE A 6 0.81 7.99 1.54
N LEU A 7 1.43 7.34 0.56
CA LEU A 7 1.59 7.87 -0.81
C LEU A 7 0.60 7.24 -1.78
N GLY A 8 0.12 6.03 -1.49
CA GLY A 8 -0.87 5.34 -2.31
C GLY A 8 -1.54 4.18 -1.56
N PHE A 9 -2.61 3.69 -2.16
CA PHE A 9 -3.33 2.50 -1.73
C PHE A 9 -3.37 1.48 -2.85
N GLY A 10 -3.52 0.21 -2.50
CA GLY A 10 -3.83 -0.82 -3.49
C GLY A 10 -5.22 -0.62 -4.08
N SER A 11 -5.49 -1.29 -5.19
CA SER A 11 -6.74 -1.18 -5.94
C SER A 11 -7.92 -1.86 -5.27
N ASN A 12 -7.69 -2.79 -4.33
CA ASN A 12 -8.76 -3.56 -3.71
C ASN A 12 -9.14 -3.03 -2.32
N TRP A 13 -10.35 -2.49 -2.21
CA TRP A 13 -10.97 -2.05 -0.95
C TRP A 13 -12.19 -2.88 -0.60
N TRP A 14 -12.38 -3.15 0.68
CA TRP A 14 -13.64 -3.67 1.21
C TRP A 14 -13.84 -3.27 2.66
N ALA A 15 -15.08 -3.36 3.13
CA ALA A 15 -15.44 -3.10 4.51
C ALA A 15 -15.99 -4.37 5.18
N ARG A 16 -15.84 -4.45 6.50
CA ARG A 16 -16.62 -5.34 7.36
C ARG A 16 -17.39 -4.48 8.34
N PHE A 17 -18.71 -4.58 8.28
CA PHE A 17 -19.61 -3.82 9.12
C PHE A 17 -19.78 -4.47 10.49
N GLY A 18 -20.21 -3.68 11.47
CA GLY A 18 -20.58 -4.15 12.79
C GLY A 18 -21.61 -5.29 12.70
N ARG A 19 -21.46 -6.29 13.56
CA ARG A 19 -22.32 -7.49 13.57
C ARG A 19 -23.73 -7.20 14.07
N ASP A 20 -23.86 -6.28 15.02
CA ASP A 20 -25.14 -5.88 15.59
C ASP A 20 -25.99 -5.11 14.56
N PRO A 21 -27.18 -5.62 14.19
CA PRO A 21 -28.09 -4.91 13.29
C PRO A 21 -28.69 -3.62 13.85
N LEU A 22 -28.79 -3.49 15.17
CA LEU A 22 -29.36 -2.32 15.85
C LEU A 22 -28.35 -1.20 16.07
N ASP A 23 -27.07 -1.47 15.84
CA ASP A 23 -26.01 -0.47 15.94
C ASP A 23 -26.10 0.52 14.77
N ARG A 24 -26.61 1.72 15.07
CA ARG A 24 -26.69 2.85 14.13
C ARG A 24 -25.34 3.24 13.49
N TYR A 25 -24.22 2.82 14.06
CA TYR A 25 -22.87 3.11 13.57
C TYR A 25 -22.16 1.91 12.94
N ARG A 26 -22.87 0.78 12.73
CA ARG A 26 -22.29 -0.46 12.19
C ARG A 26 -21.63 -0.28 10.81
N PHE A 27 -22.11 0.69 10.03
CA PHE A 27 -21.61 1.02 8.69
C PHE A 27 -20.61 2.19 8.67
N THR A 28 -20.31 2.80 9.82
CA THR A 28 -19.46 3.99 9.92
C THR A 28 -18.31 3.76 10.90
N ARG A 29 -18.37 4.33 12.11
CA ARG A 29 -17.27 4.31 13.08
C ARG A 29 -17.00 2.93 13.68
N HIS A 30 -17.97 2.03 13.69
CA HIS A 30 -17.80 0.66 14.17
C HIS A 30 -17.45 -0.33 13.03
N ALA A 31 -17.33 0.14 11.79
CA ALA A 31 -16.86 -0.67 10.68
C ALA A 31 -15.33 -0.78 10.65
N ALA A 32 -14.83 -1.82 9.99
CA ALA A 32 -13.42 -1.97 9.65
C ALA A 32 -13.25 -1.91 8.13
N TYR A 33 -12.26 -1.14 7.68
CA TYR A 33 -11.96 -0.93 6.27
C TYR A 33 -10.61 -1.54 5.95
N PHE A 34 -10.54 -2.26 4.84
CA PHE A 34 -9.38 -3.02 4.44
C PHE A 34 -8.94 -2.60 3.05
N ASN A 35 -7.63 -2.50 2.87
CA ASN A 35 -7.02 -2.29 1.57
C ASN A 35 -5.92 -3.33 1.33
N SER A 36 -5.83 -3.79 0.09
CA SER A 36 -4.82 -4.74 -0.35
C SER A 36 -4.48 -4.47 -1.81
N ALA A 37 -3.40 -5.06 -2.28
CA ALA A 37 -3.15 -5.14 -3.71
C ALA A 37 -4.29 -5.90 -4.40
N GLY A 38 -4.60 -5.51 -5.62
CA GLY A 38 -5.54 -6.24 -6.46
C GLY A 38 -5.34 -5.94 -7.93
N VAL A 39 -5.78 -6.87 -8.77
CA VAL A 39 -5.69 -6.78 -10.23
C VAL A 39 -7.09 -6.81 -10.84
N ARG A 40 -7.28 -6.04 -11.91
CA ARG A 40 -8.56 -6.00 -12.63
C ARG A 40 -8.75 -7.28 -13.45
N CYS A 41 -9.88 -7.95 -13.24
CA CYS A 41 -10.31 -9.14 -13.95
C CYS A 41 -11.72 -8.90 -14.50
N GLY A 42 -11.79 -8.49 -15.77
CA GLY A 42 -13.01 -7.96 -16.38
C GLY A 42 -13.50 -6.72 -15.63
N SER A 43 -14.75 -6.75 -15.18
CA SER A 43 -15.38 -5.66 -14.42
C SER A 43 -15.07 -5.66 -12.91
N LYS A 44 -14.32 -6.64 -12.40
CA LYS A 44 -14.08 -6.81 -10.96
C LYS A 44 -12.60 -6.68 -10.61
N ILE A 45 -12.31 -6.10 -9.45
CA ILE A 45 -10.98 -6.22 -8.85
C ILE A 45 -10.92 -7.53 -8.07
N ARG A 46 -9.85 -8.29 -8.26
CA ARG A 46 -9.60 -9.57 -7.60
C ARG A 46 -8.23 -9.52 -6.94
N ARG A 47 -8.04 -10.30 -5.88
CA ARG A 47 -6.79 -10.33 -5.12
C ARG A 47 -5.69 -11.11 -5.83
N HIS A 48 -5.95 -12.31 -6.35
CA HIS A 48 -4.92 -13.18 -6.99
C HIS A 48 -3.54 -13.04 -6.34
N TRP A 49 -3.50 -13.26 -5.03
CA TRP A 49 -2.32 -12.97 -4.23
C TRP A 49 -1.20 -13.97 -4.56
N MET A 50 -0.02 -13.43 -4.84
CA MET A 50 1.24 -14.16 -4.70
C MET A 50 1.81 -13.95 -3.31
N VAL A 51 1.73 -12.71 -2.80
CA VAL A 51 2.01 -12.39 -1.39
C VAL A 51 0.70 -11.93 -0.76
N PRO A 52 0.09 -12.71 0.13
CA PRO A 52 -1.15 -12.34 0.79
C PRO A 52 -0.92 -11.29 1.88
N GLY A 53 -1.74 -10.25 1.90
CA GLY A 53 -1.78 -9.32 3.02
C GLY A 53 -2.68 -8.12 2.82
N LEU A 54 -2.78 -7.27 3.84
CA LEU A 54 -3.64 -6.10 3.84
C LEU A 54 -3.27 -5.10 4.94
N ILE A 55 -3.72 -3.87 4.73
CA ILE A 55 -3.82 -2.86 5.78
C ILE A 55 -5.26 -2.71 6.23
N ARG A 56 -5.45 -2.32 7.49
CA ARG A 56 -6.76 -2.09 8.09
C ARG A 56 -6.81 -0.70 8.73
N PHE A 57 -7.94 -0.03 8.54
CA PHE A 57 -8.38 1.13 9.29
C PHE A 57 -9.64 0.76 10.08
N ASN A 58 -9.78 1.33 11.29
CA ASN A 58 -11.05 1.31 12.00
C ASN A 58 -11.82 2.60 11.68
N GLY A 59 -13.13 2.52 11.55
CA GLY A 59 -13.95 3.69 11.22
C GLY A 59 -13.94 4.80 12.27
N ALA A 60 -13.60 4.47 13.52
CA ALA A 60 -13.47 5.44 14.61
C ALA A 60 -12.13 6.20 14.60
N GLY A 61 -11.24 5.93 13.65
CA GLY A 61 -9.97 6.65 13.51
C GLY A 61 -10.06 7.88 12.60
N ASP A 62 -8.94 8.58 12.44
CA ASP A 62 -8.79 9.76 11.56
C ASP A 62 -8.85 9.45 10.05
N PHE A 63 -9.32 8.27 9.67
CA PHE A 63 -9.46 7.82 8.29
C PHE A 63 -10.92 7.94 7.86
N ASN A 64 -11.17 8.67 6.76
CA ASN A 64 -12.49 8.76 6.16
C ASN A 64 -12.63 7.73 5.03
N PRO A 65 -13.41 6.66 5.22
CA PRO A 65 -13.55 5.57 4.25
C PRO A 65 -14.33 5.96 2.98
N GLN A 66 -15.16 7.01 3.03
CA GLN A 66 -15.86 7.52 1.84
C GLN A 66 -14.91 8.28 0.91
N PHE A 67 -13.83 8.83 1.47
CA PHE A 67 -12.84 9.62 0.74
C PHE A 67 -11.42 9.16 1.11
N PRO A 68 -11.03 7.91 0.77
CA PRO A 68 -9.74 7.35 1.16
C PRO A 68 -8.57 8.22 0.67
N ASN A 69 -8.72 8.87 -0.48
CA ASN A 69 -7.70 9.75 -1.05
C ASN A 69 -7.35 10.96 -0.16
N ARG A 70 -8.20 11.35 0.80
CA ARG A 70 -7.87 12.41 1.78
C ARG A 70 -6.77 12.00 2.76
N ALA A 71 -6.48 10.70 2.85
CA ALA A 71 -5.38 10.17 3.67
C ALA A 71 -4.02 10.26 2.95
N LEU A 72 -3.98 10.53 1.64
CA LEU A 72 -2.73 10.70 0.90
C LEU A 72 -1.93 11.89 1.48
N GLY A 73 -0.63 11.67 1.62
CA GLY A 73 0.33 12.57 2.26
C GLY A 73 0.18 12.73 3.77
N LYS A 74 -0.74 12.03 4.41
CA LYS A 74 -0.87 12.03 5.87
C LYS A 74 -0.05 10.91 6.47
N THR A 75 0.45 11.16 7.68
CA THR A 75 1.22 10.18 8.48
C THR A 75 0.32 9.59 9.55
N PHE A 76 0.39 8.28 9.72
CA PHE A 76 -0.38 7.53 10.70
C PHE A 76 0.52 6.75 11.65
N GLU A 77 0.12 6.70 12.91
CA GLU A 77 0.63 5.70 13.84
C GLU A 77 0.04 4.34 13.49
N CYS A 78 0.91 3.37 13.30
CA CYS A 78 0.58 2.01 12.91
C CYS A 78 1.11 1.00 13.93
N ALA A 79 0.40 -0.12 14.07
CA ALA A 79 0.97 -1.33 14.63
C ALA A 79 2.10 -1.84 13.73
N ASP A 80 2.97 -2.67 14.28
CA ASP A 80 4.04 -3.30 13.50
C ASP A 80 3.44 -4.22 12.42
N LEU A 81 4.18 -4.40 11.32
CA LEU A 81 3.82 -5.37 10.30
C LEU A 81 3.98 -6.77 10.88
N ILE A 82 2.87 -7.50 10.98
CA ILE A 82 2.83 -8.88 11.48
C ILE A 82 2.33 -9.83 10.40
N PHE A 83 2.71 -11.10 10.51
CA PHE A 83 2.11 -12.16 9.71
C PHE A 83 1.00 -12.84 10.51
N ALA A 84 -0.23 -12.76 10.04
CA ALA A 84 -1.39 -13.36 10.73
C ALA A 84 -2.48 -13.76 9.74
N LEU A 85 -3.15 -14.88 10.03
CA LEU A 85 -4.21 -15.44 9.19
C LEU A 85 -3.74 -15.64 7.74
N GLY A 86 -2.54 -16.20 7.59
CA GLY A 86 -1.95 -16.54 6.29
C GLY A 86 -1.50 -15.35 5.45
N GLY A 87 -1.27 -14.16 6.03
CA GLY A 87 -0.75 -13.01 5.28
C GLY A 87 -0.28 -11.86 6.15
N SER A 88 0.41 -10.91 5.52
CA SER A 88 0.90 -9.66 6.12
C SER A 88 -0.27 -8.76 6.57
N ARG A 89 -0.20 -8.20 7.78
CA ARG A 89 -1.25 -7.35 8.37
C ARG A 89 -0.65 -6.12 9.01
N ILE A 90 -1.25 -4.97 8.74
CA ILE A 90 -0.96 -3.71 9.44
C ILE A 90 -2.26 -3.05 9.88
N LEU A 91 -2.32 -2.62 11.14
CA LEU A 91 -3.40 -1.78 11.64
C LEU A 91 -2.94 -0.32 11.69
N PHE A 92 -3.60 0.53 10.93
CA PHE A 92 -3.48 1.99 11.01
C PHE A 92 -4.42 2.48 12.11
N ARG A 93 -3.86 3.16 13.13
CA ARG A 93 -4.59 3.50 14.36
C ARG A 93 -5.16 4.92 14.31
N LYS A 94 -4.29 5.91 14.24
CA LYS A 94 -4.64 7.34 14.27
C LYS A 94 -3.69 8.15 13.41
N LYS A 95 -4.16 9.29 12.91
CA LYS A 95 -3.32 10.24 12.20
C LYS A 95 -2.45 10.97 13.23
N VAL A 96 -1.22 11.25 12.87
CA VAL A 96 -0.30 12.05 13.67
C VAL A 96 0.04 13.35 12.92
N ALA A 97 0.54 14.34 13.67
CA ALA A 97 1.09 15.55 13.06
C ALA A 97 2.22 15.20 12.08
N GLN A 98 2.57 16.11 11.18
CA GLN A 98 3.65 15.87 10.22
C GLN A 98 4.97 15.63 10.97
N SER A 99 5.33 14.36 11.05
CA SER A 99 6.59 13.86 11.60
C SER A 99 7.36 13.13 10.50
N GLY A 100 8.67 12.96 10.68
CA GLY A 100 9.46 12.05 9.84
C GLY A 100 8.85 10.64 9.90
N PRO A 101 8.37 10.07 8.79
CA PRO A 101 7.81 8.73 8.80
C PRO A 101 8.93 7.68 8.77
N ASP A 102 8.70 6.54 9.44
CA ASP A 102 9.59 5.38 9.37
C ASP A 102 9.49 4.70 8.00
N TYR A 103 8.28 4.68 7.43
CA TYR A 103 7.99 4.08 6.13
C TYR A 103 6.99 4.91 5.33
N TYR A 104 7.00 4.68 4.02
CA TYR A 104 6.04 5.18 3.06
C TYR A 104 5.24 4.00 2.52
N LEU A 105 3.91 4.08 2.64
CA LEU A 105 3.00 3.13 2.01
C LEU A 105 2.75 3.57 0.58
N LEU A 106 3.05 2.71 -0.39
CA LEU A 106 2.84 3.00 -1.80
C LEU A 106 2.43 1.77 -2.58
N VAL A 107 1.90 2.01 -3.77
CA VAL A 107 1.50 0.98 -4.71
C VAL A 107 2.36 1.07 -5.96
N VAL A 108 2.84 -0.07 -6.43
CA VAL A 108 3.57 -0.20 -7.69
C VAL A 108 2.80 -1.19 -8.57
N SER A 109 2.32 -0.74 -9.72
CA SER A 109 1.59 -1.56 -10.70
C SER A 109 2.34 -1.58 -12.02
N ASN A 110 2.16 -2.65 -12.78
CA ASN A 110 2.87 -2.77 -14.05
C ASN A 110 2.40 -1.77 -15.11
N ASP A 111 1.12 -1.36 -15.06
CA ASP A 111 0.57 -0.34 -15.96
C ASP A 111 1.28 1.03 -15.82
N ARG A 112 1.88 1.32 -14.65
CA ARG A 112 2.56 2.61 -14.40
C ARG A 112 4.08 2.48 -14.33
N PHE A 113 4.59 1.38 -13.78
CA PHE A 113 6.00 1.24 -13.44
C PHE A 113 6.69 0.12 -14.23
N GLY A 114 5.97 -0.63 -15.07
CA GLY A 114 6.51 -1.81 -15.75
C GLY A 114 6.32 -3.09 -14.95
N GLY A 115 6.37 -4.23 -15.65
CA GLY A 115 6.28 -5.55 -15.05
C GLY A 115 7.38 -5.83 -14.03
N PHE A 116 7.04 -6.63 -13.03
CA PHE A 116 7.95 -7.17 -12.02
C PHE A 116 8.25 -8.63 -12.35
N ASP A 117 9.51 -8.99 -12.16
CA ASP A 117 9.89 -10.38 -11.95
C ASP A 117 9.88 -10.65 -10.45
N PHE A 118 8.84 -11.35 -9.98
CA PHE A 118 8.71 -11.69 -8.57
C PHE A 118 9.46 -12.98 -8.21
N GLU A 119 9.98 -13.72 -9.20
CA GLU A 119 10.81 -14.90 -8.99
C GLU A 119 12.27 -14.50 -8.80
N ASP A 120 12.72 -13.44 -9.46
CA ASP A 120 13.99 -12.79 -9.15
C ASP A 120 13.96 -12.26 -7.71
N THR A 121 15.01 -12.50 -6.93
CA THR A 121 15.15 -11.93 -5.57
C THR A 121 15.69 -10.50 -5.59
N GLY A 122 16.26 -10.07 -6.72
CA GLY A 122 16.86 -8.76 -6.97
C GLY A 122 15.90 -7.67 -7.42
N TRP A 123 14.58 -7.93 -7.43
CA TRP A 123 13.59 -6.93 -7.88
C TRP A 123 13.36 -5.77 -6.91
N ARG A 124 13.95 -5.79 -5.72
CA ARG A 124 13.78 -4.74 -4.70
C ARG A 124 14.95 -4.68 -3.74
N SER A 125 15.11 -3.54 -3.06
CA SER A 125 16.02 -3.46 -1.90
C SER A 125 15.53 -4.36 -0.75
N GLN A 126 16.47 -4.78 0.11
CA GLN A 126 16.18 -5.70 1.22
C GLN A 126 15.20 -5.11 2.25
N SER A 127 15.24 -3.79 2.45
CA SER A 127 14.39 -3.07 3.41
C SER A 127 12.94 -2.89 2.98
N VAL A 128 12.64 -3.03 1.67
CA VAL A 128 11.27 -3.00 1.17
C VAL A 128 10.47 -4.14 1.78
N ARG A 129 9.28 -3.85 2.30
CA ARG A 129 8.39 -4.85 2.89
C ARG A 129 7.12 -4.96 2.04
N PRO A 130 6.99 -6.02 1.23
CA PRO A 130 5.73 -6.32 0.57
C PRO A 130 4.64 -6.60 1.59
N ILE A 131 3.56 -5.81 1.57
CA ILE A 131 2.35 -6.10 2.33
C ILE A 131 1.49 -7.06 1.53
N ALA A 132 1.27 -6.78 0.24
CA ALA A 132 0.50 -7.64 -0.63
C ALA A 132 1.01 -7.52 -2.06
N VAL A 133 1.04 -8.65 -2.78
CA VAL A 133 1.41 -8.71 -4.19
C VAL A 133 0.35 -9.52 -4.91
N SER A 134 -0.19 -8.97 -5.98
CA SER A 134 -1.25 -9.55 -6.79
C SER A 134 -0.75 -9.70 -8.22
N HIS A 135 -0.95 -10.87 -8.81
CA HIS A 135 -0.56 -11.15 -10.19
C HIS A 135 -1.60 -12.03 -10.86
N LEU A 136 -2.09 -11.59 -12.01
CA LEU A 136 -2.91 -12.38 -12.91
C LEU A 136 -2.54 -12.05 -14.35
N ARG A 137 -1.98 -13.03 -15.08
CA ARG A 137 -1.56 -12.86 -16.48
C ARG A 137 -0.59 -11.68 -16.64
N ASP A 138 -0.98 -10.66 -17.39
CA ASP A 138 -0.26 -9.44 -17.67
C ASP A 138 -0.55 -8.32 -16.66
N LYS A 139 -1.28 -8.58 -15.57
CA LYS A 139 -1.62 -7.56 -14.57
C LYS A 139 -0.95 -7.84 -13.25
N GLN A 140 -0.26 -6.83 -12.73
CA GLN A 140 0.50 -6.92 -11.48
C GLN A 140 0.32 -5.66 -10.65
N GLU A 141 0.20 -5.86 -9.34
CA GLU A 141 0.16 -4.79 -8.36
C GLU A 141 0.81 -5.23 -7.05
N ALA A 142 1.68 -4.40 -6.50
CA ALA A 142 2.34 -4.59 -5.23
C ALA A 142 2.06 -3.41 -4.29
N LEU A 143 1.52 -3.71 -3.11
CA LEU A 143 1.36 -2.78 -2.00
C LEU A 143 2.56 -2.94 -1.07
N LEU A 144 3.37 -1.89 -0.93
CA LEU A 144 4.68 -1.94 -0.30
C LEU A 144 4.79 -0.95 0.85
N LEU A 145 5.58 -1.30 1.86
CA LEU A 145 6.25 -0.31 2.71
C LEU A 145 7.68 -0.13 2.24
N MET A 146 8.07 1.13 2.07
CA MET A 146 9.41 1.52 1.64
C MET A 146 10.00 2.56 2.58
N LYS A 147 11.28 2.46 2.88
CA LYS A 147 12.08 3.50 3.54
C LYS A 147 12.63 4.49 2.52
N PRO A 148 13.05 5.71 2.92
CA PRO A 148 13.79 6.60 2.03
C PRO A 148 14.95 5.86 1.34
N LEU A 149 15.15 6.12 0.04
CA LEU A 149 16.17 5.50 -0.81
C LEU A 149 15.97 4.01 -1.14
N ASP A 150 14.93 3.36 -0.60
CA ASP A 150 14.53 2.04 -1.09
C ASP A 150 14.16 2.11 -2.56
N TRP A 151 14.37 0.99 -3.25
CA TRP A 151 14.14 0.89 -4.68
C TRP A 151 13.43 -0.41 -5.05
N VAL A 152 12.79 -0.38 -6.22
CA VAL A 152 12.23 -1.55 -6.90
C VAL A 152 12.71 -1.55 -8.35
N ARG A 153 13.07 -2.71 -8.86
CA ARG A 153 13.43 -2.95 -10.26
C ARG A 153 12.21 -3.50 -10.98
N THR A 154 11.99 -2.98 -12.17
CA THR A 154 10.91 -3.34 -13.07
C THR A 154 11.47 -3.47 -14.48
N THR A 155 10.64 -3.94 -15.41
CA THR A 155 10.97 -3.95 -16.85
C THR A 155 11.21 -2.56 -17.44
N LEU A 156 10.72 -1.47 -16.82
CA LEU A 156 11.01 -0.10 -17.27
C LEU A 156 12.29 0.48 -16.65
N GLY A 157 12.84 -0.16 -15.62
CA GLY A 157 14.08 0.27 -14.96
C GLY A 157 14.01 0.25 -13.43
N PHE A 158 14.92 1.01 -12.82
CA PHE A 158 15.06 1.12 -11.36
C PHE A 158 14.30 2.34 -10.83
N TRP A 159 13.29 2.09 -10.00
CA TRP A 159 12.52 3.13 -9.34
C TRP A 159 12.97 3.28 -7.90
N GLN A 160 13.39 4.47 -7.49
CA GLN A 160 13.80 4.76 -6.12
C GLN A 160 12.84 5.72 -5.45
N LEU A 161 12.53 5.43 -4.18
CA LEU A 161 11.75 6.33 -3.34
C LEU A 161 12.61 7.54 -2.96
N ARG A 162 12.31 8.68 -3.58
CA ARG A 162 12.90 9.98 -3.26
C ARG A 162 12.01 10.71 -2.25
N VAL A 163 12.64 11.39 -1.30
CA VAL A 163 11.98 12.20 -0.28
C VAL A 163 12.50 13.62 -0.43
N SER A 164 11.61 14.56 -0.69
CA SER A 164 11.93 15.98 -0.87
C SER A 164 10.68 16.83 -0.75
N SER A 165 10.80 18.04 -0.21
CA SER A 165 9.67 18.95 0.04
C SER A 165 8.97 19.43 -1.24
N ASN A 166 9.66 19.38 -2.39
CA ASN A 166 9.11 19.76 -3.70
C ASN A 166 8.29 18.65 -4.38
N LEU A 167 8.32 17.42 -3.85
CA LEU A 167 7.59 16.29 -4.43
C LEU A 167 6.14 16.25 -3.92
N PRO A 168 5.21 15.68 -4.70
CA PRO A 168 3.86 15.39 -4.22
C PRO A 168 3.92 14.63 -2.90
N TYR A 169 3.21 15.13 -1.89
CA TYR A 169 3.22 14.56 -0.54
C TYR A 169 4.61 14.43 0.10
N GLY A 170 5.61 15.16 -0.39
CA GLY A 170 6.98 15.16 0.10
C GLY A 170 7.80 13.90 -0.24
N ALA A 171 7.25 12.97 -1.05
CA ALA A 171 7.97 11.78 -1.50
C ALA A 171 7.27 11.11 -2.70
N SER A 172 8.05 10.54 -3.60
CA SER A 172 7.58 9.81 -4.78
C SER A 172 8.58 8.75 -5.23
N LEU A 173 8.10 7.73 -5.93
CA LEU A 173 8.98 6.83 -6.70
C LEU A 173 9.37 7.55 -7.98
N GLU A 174 10.67 7.72 -8.17
CA GLU A 174 11.28 8.34 -9.35
C GLU A 174 12.15 7.30 -10.07
N LEU A 175 12.14 7.35 -11.40
CA LEU A 175 12.97 6.49 -12.23
C LEU A 175 14.43 6.98 -12.18
N LEU A 176 15.36 6.11 -11.81
CA LEU A 176 16.79 6.43 -11.72
C LEU A 176 17.52 6.17 -13.04
N GLU A 177 17.20 5.04 -13.66
CA GLU A 177 17.81 4.57 -14.90
C GLU A 177 16.72 3.94 -15.74
N ASP A 178 16.56 4.41 -16.99
CA ASP A 178 15.71 3.78 -17.99
C ASP A 178 16.32 2.44 -18.40
N ALA A 179 15.51 1.39 -18.55
CA ALA A 179 15.95 0.10 -19.09
C ALA A 179 16.36 0.16 -20.57
N ALA A 180 16.30 1.33 -21.22
CA ALA A 180 16.74 1.53 -22.60
C ALA A 180 18.27 1.64 -22.66
N LEU A 181 18.99 0.53 -22.48
CA LEU A 181 20.38 0.31 -22.92
C LEU A 181 20.89 -1.11 -22.53
N TYR A 182 20.12 -2.18 -22.76
CA TYR A 182 20.66 -3.55 -22.88
C TYR A 182 19.85 -4.38 -23.87
#